data_AF-A0A1V0RTD1-F1
#
_entry.id   AF-A0A1V0RTD1-F1
#
_cell.length_a   1.000
_cell.length_b   1.000
_cell.length_c   1.000
_cell.angle_alpha   90.00
_cell.angle_beta   90.00
_cell.angle_gamma   90.00
#
_symmetry.space_group_name_H-M   'P 1'
#
loop_
_entity.id
_entity.type
_entity.pdbx_description
1 polymer ?
#
loop_
_entity_poly.entity_id
_entity_poly.type
_entity_poly.pdbx_seq_one_letter_code
_entity_poly.pdbx_strand_id
1 'polypeptide(L)'
;MSRDPESLAFNSLHDEFVLIGPVGKRDQVLARSEAAGMDLIGYAMDKDDTEDEVGGSLLSFMLLGPRRQLHRVSSWPVSNSKPEEDERKASYRFAWVGYCSRSDLRSIEKSFNANIYDISEAVSAEDRSQMELALAPILLRCSRANDRVQRKRRLTYVFLAAYAAIGFVGLAGVAIQDYLQTFFP
;
A
#
# COMPACT_ATOMS: atom_id res chain seq x y z
N MET A 1 3.10 -15.40 34.03
CA MET A 1 4.22 -14.98 33.17
C MET A 1 3.69 -14.88 31.75
N SER A 2 3.26 -13.69 31.31
CA SER A 2 2.80 -13.48 29.94
C SER A 2 4.03 -13.42 29.04
N ARG A 3 4.23 -14.46 28.21
CA ARG A 3 5.11 -14.31 27.05
C ARG A 3 4.53 -13.18 26.21
N ASP A 4 5.33 -12.16 25.95
CA ASP A 4 5.01 -11.20 24.91
C ASP A 4 4.77 -12.02 23.62
N PRO A 5 3.63 -11.83 22.93
CA PRO A 5 3.39 -12.55 21.70
C PRO A 5 4.48 -12.15 20.71
N GLU A 6 5.35 -13.10 20.36
CA GLU A 6 6.36 -12.90 19.35
C GLU A 6 5.63 -12.51 18.06
N SER A 7 5.68 -11.22 17.71
CA SER A 7 5.14 -10.74 16.45
C SER A 7 5.77 -11.55 15.33
N LEU A 8 4.96 -12.22 14.51
CA LEU A 8 5.47 -13.05 13.44
C LEU A 8 6.10 -12.15 12.36
N ALA A 9 7.43 -12.12 12.32
CA ALA A 9 8.18 -11.38 11.32
C ALA A 9 8.33 -12.24 10.06
N PHE A 10 7.71 -11.82 8.96
CA PHE A 10 7.77 -12.53 7.68
C PHE A 10 8.88 -11.97 6.79
N ASN A 11 9.67 -12.87 6.20
CA ASN A 11 10.60 -12.58 5.12
C ASN A 11 9.81 -12.36 3.82
N SER A 12 9.12 -11.24 3.75
CA SER A 12 8.42 -10.79 2.56
C SER A 12 9.40 -10.13 1.61
N LEU A 13 9.50 -10.65 0.39
CA LEU A 13 10.39 -10.14 -0.65
C LEU A 13 10.06 -8.68 -1.01
N HIS A 14 8.78 -8.27 -0.96
CA HIS A 14 8.35 -6.97 -1.42
C HIS A 14 7.15 -6.48 -0.62
N ASP A 15 7.27 -5.27 -0.07
CA ASP A 15 6.28 -4.48 0.66
C ASP A 15 6.33 -4.57 2.19
N GLU A 16 6.32 -3.38 2.80
CA GLU A 16 6.20 -3.19 4.25
C GLU A 16 4.74 -3.34 4.63
N PHE A 17 4.41 -4.30 5.50
CA PHE A 17 3.05 -4.54 5.93
C PHE A 17 2.96 -4.87 7.41
N VAL A 18 1.78 -4.65 7.97
CA VAL A 18 1.41 -5.01 9.33
C VAL A 18 -0.04 -5.51 9.37
N LEU A 19 -0.27 -6.58 10.11
CA LEU A 19 -1.58 -7.07 10.49
C LEU A 19 -1.75 -6.88 12.00
N ILE A 20 -2.81 -6.17 12.37
CA ILE A 20 -3.20 -5.91 13.75
C ILE A 20 -4.46 -6.70 14.08
N GLY A 21 -4.43 -7.33 15.24
CA GLY A 21 -5.54 -8.13 15.76
C GLY A 21 -6.71 -7.30 16.31
N PRO A 22 -7.83 -7.96 16.62
CA PRO A 22 -9.01 -7.32 17.17
C PRO A 22 -8.77 -6.68 18.55
N VAL A 23 -9.56 -5.65 18.85
CA VAL A 23 -9.48 -4.88 20.10
C VAL A 23 -9.73 -5.79 21.32
N GLY A 24 -8.75 -5.80 22.23
CA GLY A 24 -8.84 -6.36 23.59
C GLY A 24 -7.58 -7.09 24.07
N LYS A 25 -6.89 -7.76 23.14
CA LYS A 25 -5.43 -7.93 23.23
C LYS A 25 -4.77 -6.73 22.55
N ARG A 26 -4.79 -5.56 23.23
CA ARG A 26 -4.22 -4.25 22.82
C ARG A 26 -3.51 -4.27 21.46
N ASP A 27 -4.27 -4.05 20.38
CA ASP A 27 -3.77 -3.77 19.02
C ASP A 27 -2.46 -4.54 18.70
N GLN A 28 -2.43 -5.83 19.03
CA GLN A 28 -1.20 -6.61 18.95
C GLN A 28 -0.86 -6.83 17.49
N VAL A 29 0.42 -6.63 17.17
CA VAL A 29 0.96 -6.94 15.86
C VAL A 29 1.02 -8.46 15.70
N LEU A 30 0.08 -9.00 14.95
CA LEU A 30 -0.04 -10.43 14.69
C LEU A 30 1.00 -10.88 13.65
N ALA A 31 1.13 -10.08 12.59
CA ALA A 31 2.07 -10.31 11.51
C ALA A 31 2.69 -8.99 11.07
N ARG A 32 3.99 -9.00 10.79
CA ARG A 32 4.68 -7.86 10.17
C ARG A 32 5.74 -8.33 9.19
N SER A 33 6.00 -7.55 8.15
CA SER A 33 7.22 -7.72 7.36
C SER A 33 8.45 -7.32 8.19
N GLU A 34 9.61 -7.95 7.94
CA GLU A 34 10.87 -7.53 8.57
C GLU A 34 11.23 -6.06 8.30
N ALA A 35 10.85 -5.53 7.12
CA ALA A 35 11.08 -4.15 6.73
C ALA A 35 10.07 -3.14 7.31
N ALA A 36 9.06 -3.57 8.08
CA ALA A 36 7.99 -2.69 8.55
C ALA A 36 8.54 -1.64 9.54
N GLY A 37 8.48 -0.37 9.14
CA GLY A 37 8.84 0.76 10.01
C GLY A 37 7.85 0.96 11.16
N MET A 38 8.32 1.59 12.25
CA MET A 38 7.48 1.94 13.41
C MET A 38 6.30 2.85 13.04
N ASP A 39 6.48 3.72 12.03
CA ASP A 39 5.44 4.62 11.54
C ASP A 39 4.22 3.86 10.99
N LEU A 40 4.45 2.72 10.32
CA LEU A 40 3.39 1.87 9.79
C LEU A 40 2.59 1.22 10.93
N ILE A 41 3.28 0.80 12.00
CA ILE A 41 2.64 0.21 13.18
C ILE A 41 1.79 1.28 13.87
N GLY A 42 2.34 2.48 14.09
CA GLY A 42 1.61 3.61 14.68
C GLY A 42 0.36 3.98 13.87
N TYR A 43 0.48 4.09 12.55
CA TYR A 43 -0.64 4.39 11.65
C TYR A 43 -1.75 3.32 11.66
N ALA A 44 -1.36 2.05 11.78
CA ALA A 44 -2.31 0.95 11.83
C ALA A 44 -3.04 0.86 13.19
N MET A 45 -2.41 1.36 14.27
CA MET A 45 -2.99 1.43 15.61
C MET A 45 -3.90 2.65 15.80
N ASP A 46 -3.66 3.74 15.07
CA ASP A 46 -4.45 4.96 15.20
C ASP A 46 -5.91 4.68 14.83
N LYS A 47 -6.87 5.09 15.66
CA LYS A 47 -8.30 4.80 15.43
C LYS A 47 -8.98 5.85 14.58
N ASP A 48 -8.32 6.97 14.33
CA ASP A 48 -8.91 8.04 13.57
C ASP A 48 -8.97 7.66 12.08
N ASP A 49 -10.21 7.53 11.58
CA ASP A 49 -10.54 7.43 10.17
C ASP A 49 -10.29 8.79 9.50
N THR A 50 -9.03 9.24 9.46
CA THR A 50 -8.68 10.26 8.50
C THR A 50 -8.77 9.60 7.14
N GLU A 51 -9.93 9.71 6.51
CA GLU A 51 -10.09 9.45 5.09
C GLU A 51 -8.92 10.18 4.42
N ASP A 52 -8.03 9.42 3.78
CA ASP A 52 -6.93 9.98 3.01
C ASP A 52 -7.54 10.96 1.99
N GLU A 53 -7.55 12.24 2.34
CA GLU A 53 -7.77 13.33 1.41
C GLU A 53 -6.59 13.23 0.43
N VAL A 54 -6.83 12.51 -0.66
CA VAL A 54 -6.02 12.60 -1.87
C VAL A 54 -6.28 13.97 -2.50
N GLY A 55 -5.98 15.04 -1.76
CA GLY A 55 -6.06 16.46 -2.13
C GLY A 55 -4.86 16.88 -2.96
N GLY A 56 -4.39 16.02 -3.86
CA GLY A 56 -3.34 16.34 -4.82
C GLY A 56 -3.96 16.86 -6.10
N SER A 57 -3.61 18.08 -6.50
CA SER A 57 -3.91 18.60 -7.84
C SER A 57 -3.52 17.56 -8.90
N LEU A 58 -4.41 17.29 -9.87
CA LEU A 58 -4.22 16.35 -10.98
C LEU A 58 -2.85 16.53 -11.69
N LEU A 59 -2.39 17.78 -11.77
CA LEU A 59 -1.08 18.15 -12.31
C LEU A 59 0.08 17.67 -11.43
N SER A 60 -0.03 17.82 -10.11
CA SER A 60 0.96 17.30 -9.15
C SER A 60 1.01 15.78 -9.17
N PHE A 61 -0.14 15.11 -9.34
CA PHE A 61 -0.21 13.65 -9.47
C PHE A 61 0.48 13.15 -10.76
N MET A 62 0.37 13.90 -11.87
CA MET A 62 1.06 13.57 -13.12
C MET A 62 2.57 13.85 -13.07
N LEU A 63 2.99 14.97 -12.46
CA LEU A 63 4.40 15.41 -12.46
C LEU A 63 5.26 14.73 -11.37
N LEU A 64 4.74 14.60 -10.15
CA LEU A 64 5.46 14.01 -9.02
C LEU A 64 5.13 12.52 -8.81
N GLY A 65 4.08 12.02 -9.46
CA GLY A 65 3.56 10.66 -9.27
C GLY A 65 2.88 10.49 -7.90
N PRO A 66 2.06 9.45 -7.71
CA PRO A 66 1.65 9.05 -6.37
C PRO A 66 2.92 8.81 -5.55
N ARG A 67 3.04 9.45 -4.39
CA ARG A 67 4.07 9.11 -3.42
C ARG A 67 3.72 7.74 -2.82
N ARG A 68 4.73 7.01 -2.35
CA ARG A 68 4.51 5.76 -1.62
C ARG A 68 3.72 6.15 -0.37
N GLN A 69 2.51 5.62 -0.24
CA GLN A 69 1.56 6.03 0.80
C GLN A 69 1.31 4.87 1.75
N LEU A 70 0.93 5.23 2.97
CA LEU A 70 0.40 4.31 3.96
C LEU A 70 -1.05 4.03 3.60
N HIS A 71 -1.41 2.76 3.51
CA HIS A 71 -2.78 2.34 3.25
C HIS A 71 -3.26 1.44 4.37
N ARG A 72 -4.53 1.55 4.72
CA ARG A 72 -5.19 0.76 5.75
C ARG A 72 -6.49 0.18 5.22
N VAL A 73 -6.77 -1.07 5.58
CA VAL A 73 -8.09 -1.69 5.42
C VAL A 73 -8.49 -2.36 6.73
N SER A 74 -9.76 -2.24 7.08
CA SER A 74 -10.35 -2.86 8.27
C SER A 74 -11.28 -3.99 7.86
N SER A 75 -11.26 -5.09 8.62
CA SER A 75 -12.18 -6.20 8.39
C SER A 75 -13.56 -5.87 8.94
N TRP A 76 -14.56 -6.64 8.49
CA TRP A 76 -15.83 -6.73 9.20
C TRP A 76 -15.60 -7.31 10.60
N PRO A 77 -16.44 -6.96 11.59
CA PRO A 77 -16.29 -7.48 12.95
C PRO A 77 -16.40 -8.99 12.94
N VAL A 78 -15.39 -9.67 13.50
CA VAL A 78 -15.38 -11.13 13.65
C VAL A 78 -15.64 -11.47 15.11
N SER A 79 -16.55 -12.41 15.38
CA SER A 79 -16.84 -12.84 16.75
C SER A 79 -15.57 -13.38 17.40
N ASN A 80 -15.13 -12.76 18.49
CA ASN A 80 -13.94 -13.20 19.20
C ASN A 80 -14.27 -14.50 19.94
N SER A 81 -13.36 -15.48 19.90
CA SER A 81 -13.52 -16.75 20.62
C SER A 81 -13.40 -16.60 22.16
N LYS A 82 -13.03 -15.39 22.63
CA LYS A 82 -12.93 -15.03 24.05
C LYS A 82 -13.81 -13.79 24.34
N PRO A 83 -14.97 -13.97 24.98
CA PRO A 83 -16.01 -12.94 25.13
C PRO A 83 -15.73 -11.92 26.25
N GLU A 84 -14.46 -11.74 26.66
CA GLU A 84 -14.12 -10.92 27.84
C GLU A 84 -14.13 -9.41 27.57
N GLU A 85 -14.16 -8.97 26.31
CA GLU A 85 -14.28 -7.55 25.92
C GLU A 85 -15.28 -7.34 24.77
N ASP A 86 -15.86 -6.13 24.72
CA ASP A 86 -16.95 -5.67 23.84
C ASP A 86 -16.80 -6.18 22.38
N GLU A 87 -17.44 -7.32 22.10
CA GLU A 87 -17.39 -8.07 20.84
C GLU A 87 -17.82 -7.24 19.62
N ARG A 88 -18.51 -6.11 19.87
CA ARG A 88 -19.04 -5.22 18.84
C ARG A 88 -17.97 -4.47 18.05
N LYS A 89 -16.68 -4.51 18.47
CA LYS A 89 -15.57 -3.76 17.83
C LYS A 89 -14.33 -4.59 17.49
N ALA A 90 -14.42 -5.92 17.52
CA ALA A 90 -13.31 -6.80 17.19
C ALA A 90 -13.08 -6.88 15.66
N SER A 91 -12.44 -5.86 15.07
CA SER A 91 -12.01 -5.87 13.66
C SER A 91 -10.50 -6.03 13.54
N TYR A 92 -10.07 -6.84 12.58
CA TYR A 92 -8.67 -6.90 12.18
C TYR A 92 -8.35 -5.71 11.30
N ARG A 93 -7.12 -5.20 11.41
CA ARG A 93 -6.63 -4.11 10.55
C ARG A 93 -5.40 -4.57 9.82
N PHE A 94 -5.39 -4.35 8.51
CA PHE A 94 -4.22 -4.58 7.68
C PHE A 94 -3.75 -3.26 7.10
N ALA A 95 -2.47 -2.96 7.29
CA ALA A 95 -1.87 -1.77 6.72
C ALA A 95 -0.59 -2.12 5.95
N TRP A 96 -0.31 -1.37 4.90
CA TRP A 96 0.86 -1.56 4.07
C TRP A 96 1.36 -0.25 3.46
N VAL A 97 2.62 -0.25 3.02
CA VAL A 97 3.27 0.90 2.40
C VAL A 97 3.50 0.63 0.92
N GLY A 98 2.80 1.34 0.04
CA GLY A 98 2.90 1.08 -1.40
C GLY A 98 2.22 2.11 -2.29
N TYR A 99 2.06 1.76 -3.56
CA TYR A 99 1.17 2.49 -4.46
C TYR A 99 -0.13 1.72 -4.61
N CYS A 100 -1.25 2.38 -4.35
CA CYS A 100 -2.57 1.79 -4.52
C CYS A 100 -3.53 2.79 -5.16
N SER A 101 -4.27 2.35 -6.17
CA SER A 101 -5.41 3.12 -6.69
C SER A 101 -6.66 2.86 -5.84
N ARG A 102 -7.65 3.76 -5.87
CA ARG A 102 -8.92 3.55 -5.15
C ARG A 102 -9.63 2.24 -5.53
N SER A 103 -9.54 1.83 -6.80
CA SER A 103 -10.09 0.55 -7.25
C SER A 103 -9.31 -0.65 -6.74
N ASP A 104 -7.99 -0.54 -6.66
CA ASP A 104 -7.14 -1.61 -6.13
C ASP A 104 -7.34 -1.73 -4.61
N LEU A 105 -7.53 -0.61 -3.89
CA LEU A 105 -7.81 -0.59 -2.46
C LEU A 105 -9.10 -1.36 -2.14
N ARG A 106 -10.20 -1.07 -2.85
CA ARG A 106 -11.46 -1.84 -2.72
C ARG A 106 -11.29 -3.32 -3.05
N SER A 107 -10.44 -3.65 -4.03
CA SER A 107 -10.16 -5.04 -4.40
C SER A 107 -9.35 -5.76 -3.32
N ILE A 108 -8.40 -5.08 -2.69
CA ILE A 108 -7.60 -5.58 -1.56
C ILE A 108 -8.52 -5.77 -0.35
N GLU A 109 -9.34 -4.79 -0.01
CA GLU A 109 -10.33 -4.85 1.07
C GLU A 109 -11.29 -6.04 0.89
N LYS A 110 -11.81 -6.25 -0.33
CA LYS A 110 -12.65 -7.42 -0.63
C LYS A 110 -11.90 -8.73 -0.44
N SER A 111 -10.62 -8.79 -0.81
CA SER A 111 -9.79 -9.99 -0.61
C SER A 111 -9.50 -10.23 0.87
N PHE A 112 -9.26 -9.16 1.62
CA PHE A 112 -8.99 -9.21 3.05
C PHE A 112 -10.20 -9.74 3.81
N ASN A 113 -11.38 -9.19 3.52
CA ASN A 113 -12.63 -9.66 4.11
C ASN A 113 -12.97 -11.11 3.72
N ALA A 114 -12.58 -11.57 2.53
CA ALA A 114 -12.81 -12.95 2.11
C ALA A 114 -11.93 -13.95 2.89
N ASN A 115 -10.69 -13.58 3.22
CA ASN A 115 -9.73 -14.45 3.92
C ASN A 115 -9.73 -14.26 5.44
N ILE A 116 -10.67 -13.47 5.97
CA ILE A 116 -10.64 -13.08 7.38
C ILE A 116 -10.81 -14.27 8.32
N TYR A 117 -11.62 -15.25 7.92
CA TYR A 117 -11.85 -16.48 8.69
C TYR A 117 -10.57 -17.32 8.76
N ASP A 118 -9.90 -17.53 7.63
CA ASP A 118 -8.63 -18.26 7.57
C ASP A 118 -7.55 -17.56 8.41
N ILE A 119 -7.49 -16.22 8.37
CA ILE A 119 -6.60 -15.43 9.24
C ILE A 119 -6.96 -15.67 10.72
N SER A 120 -8.24 -15.58 11.09
CA SER A 120 -8.68 -15.75 12.47
C SER A 120 -8.42 -17.17 13.01
N GLU A 121 -8.55 -18.19 12.16
CA GLU A 121 -8.24 -19.58 12.46
C GLU A 121 -6.73 -19.75 12.66
N ALA A 122 -5.91 -19.23 11.74
CA ALA A 122 -4.46 -19.27 11.85
C ALA A 122 -3.94 -18.52 13.10
N VAL A 123 -4.54 -17.38 13.48
CA VAL A 123 -4.22 -16.68 14.73
C VAL A 123 -4.54 -17.56 15.93
N SER A 124 -5.72 -18.20 15.93
CA SER A 124 -6.19 -19.02 17.04
C SER A 124 -5.37 -20.30 17.21
N ALA A 125 -4.92 -20.89 16.10
CA ALA A 125 -4.06 -22.07 16.06
C ALA A 125 -2.57 -21.76 16.35
N GLU A 126 -2.19 -20.48 16.42
CA GLU A 126 -0.79 -20.03 16.51
C GLU A 126 0.09 -20.61 15.38
N ASP A 127 -0.51 -20.94 14.22
CA ASP A 127 0.17 -21.56 13.08
C ASP A 127 0.66 -20.50 12.10
N ARG A 128 1.97 -20.24 12.15
CA ARG A 128 2.65 -19.29 11.27
C ARG A 128 2.51 -19.63 9.78
N SER A 129 2.53 -20.91 9.43
CA SER A 129 2.48 -21.34 8.03
C SER A 129 1.11 -21.09 7.42
N GLN A 130 0.05 -21.35 8.19
CA GLN A 130 -1.33 -21.03 7.79
C GLN A 130 -1.55 -19.53 7.71
N MET A 131 -0.98 -18.76 8.63
CA MET A 131 -1.02 -17.29 8.57
C MET A 131 -0.41 -16.76 7.28
N GLU A 132 0.75 -17.30 6.89
CA GLU A 132 1.43 -16.91 5.65
C GLU A 132 0.58 -17.24 4.42
N LEU A 133 -0.02 -18.44 4.38
CA LEU A 133 -0.89 -18.87 3.31
C LEU A 133 -2.16 -18.01 3.21
N ALA A 134 -2.76 -17.63 4.34
CA ALA A 134 -3.93 -16.77 4.38
C ALA A 134 -3.63 -15.33 3.93
N LEU A 135 -2.43 -14.82 4.24
CA LEU A 135 -1.96 -13.49 3.86
C LEU A 135 -1.44 -13.40 2.41
N ALA A 136 -0.87 -14.48 1.87
CA ALA A 136 -0.32 -14.54 0.52
C ALA A 136 -1.22 -13.93 -0.58
N PRO A 137 -2.52 -14.26 -0.68
CA PRO A 137 -3.41 -13.64 -1.68
C PRO A 137 -3.58 -12.12 -1.50
N ILE A 138 -3.54 -11.60 -0.28
CA ILE A 138 -3.65 -10.17 0.02
C ILE A 138 -2.36 -9.46 -0.38
N LEU A 139 -1.21 -10.02 0.02
CA LEU A 139 0.12 -9.48 -0.33
C LEU A 139 0.35 -9.49 -1.85
N LEU A 140 -0.07 -10.55 -2.54
CA LEU A 140 0.01 -10.64 -4.00
C LEU A 140 -0.78 -9.53 -4.69
N ARG A 141 -1.95 -9.14 -4.15
CA ARG A 141 -2.73 -8.03 -4.69
C ARG A 141 -2.06 -6.69 -4.44
N CYS A 142 -1.47 -6.48 -3.26
CA CYS A 142 -0.70 -5.29 -2.93
C CYS A 142 0.49 -5.11 -3.89
N SER A 143 1.28 -6.18 -4.08
CA SER A 143 2.40 -6.19 -5.01
C SER A 143 1.96 -5.90 -6.45
N ARG A 144 0.87 -6.52 -6.93
CA ARG A 144 0.34 -6.24 -8.28
C ARG A 144 -0.17 -4.81 -8.45
N ALA A 145 -0.77 -4.22 -7.42
CA ALA A 145 -1.20 -2.83 -7.43
C ALA A 145 0.02 -1.89 -7.54
N ASN A 146 1.06 -2.17 -6.74
CA ASN A 146 2.33 -1.47 -6.74
C ASN A 146 2.99 -1.49 -8.14
N ASP A 147 3.15 -2.69 -8.71
CA ASP A 147 3.70 -2.92 -10.06
C ASP A 147 2.94 -2.16 -11.16
N ARG A 148 1.61 -2.19 -11.11
CA ARG A 148 0.76 -1.56 -12.12
C ARG A 148 0.98 -0.04 -12.15
N VAL A 149 1.06 0.59 -10.98
CA VAL A 149 1.28 2.03 -10.87
C VAL A 149 2.71 2.39 -11.29
N GLN A 150 3.70 1.61 -10.86
CA GLN A 150 5.10 1.81 -11.26
C GLN A 150 5.29 1.71 -12.78
N ARG A 151 4.69 0.69 -13.42
CA ARG A 151 4.76 0.52 -14.88
C ARG A 151 4.12 1.70 -15.62
N LYS A 152 2.96 2.16 -15.16
CA LYS A 152 2.30 3.36 -15.74
C LYS A 152 3.21 4.58 -15.63
N ARG A 153 3.82 4.83 -14.47
CA ARG A 153 4.73 5.96 -14.26
C ARG A 153 5.96 5.87 -15.16
N ARG A 154 6.56 4.69 -15.30
CA ARG A 154 7.69 4.47 -16.21
C ARG A 154 7.31 4.81 -17.65
N LEU A 155 6.14 4.37 -18.11
CA LEU A 155 5.63 4.71 -19.44
C LEU A 155 5.41 6.22 -19.59
N THR A 156 4.76 6.87 -18.62
CA THR A 156 4.53 8.32 -18.64
C THR A 156 5.83 9.12 -18.74
N TYR A 157 6.87 8.76 -17.99
CA TYR A 157 8.16 9.43 -18.09
C TYR A 157 8.83 9.21 -19.45
N VAL A 158 8.74 8.00 -20.02
CA VAL A 158 9.27 7.73 -21.37
C VAL A 158 8.57 8.61 -22.40
N PHE A 159 7.24 8.73 -22.34
CA PHE A 159 6.50 9.63 -23.23
C PHE A 159 6.89 11.09 -23.01
N LEU A 160 6.97 11.56 -21.77
CA LEU A 160 7.34 12.94 -21.45
C LEU A 160 8.75 13.28 -21.98
N ALA A 161 9.72 12.37 -21.80
CA ALA A 161 11.07 12.51 -22.31
C ALA A 161 11.10 12.55 -23.85
N ALA A 162 10.33 11.71 -24.52
CA ALA A 162 10.20 11.73 -25.98
C ALA A 162 9.61 13.05 -26.48
N TYR A 163 8.54 13.55 -25.85
CA TYR A 163 7.94 14.84 -26.18
C TYR A 163 8.92 16.01 -25.96
N ALA A 164 9.66 16.00 -24.85
CA ALA A 164 10.67 17.00 -24.56
C ALA A 164 11.80 16.98 -25.61
N ALA A 165 12.25 15.80 -26.05
CA ALA A 165 13.26 15.66 -27.09
C ALA A 165 12.78 16.22 -28.44
N ILE A 166 11.55 15.89 -28.85
CA ILE A 166 10.94 16.41 -30.08
C ILE A 166 10.81 17.94 -30.01
N GLY A 167 10.33 18.48 -28.88
CA GLY A 167 10.23 19.92 -28.68
C GLY A 167 11.58 20.63 -28.74
N PHE A 168 12.61 20.04 -28.14
CA PHE A 168 13.97 20.57 -28.17
C PHE A 168 14.55 20.60 -29.60
N VAL A 169 14.37 19.52 -30.37
CA VAL A 169 14.81 19.46 -31.78
C VAL A 169 14.07 20.50 -32.63
N GLY A 170 12.76 20.66 -32.41
CA GLY A 170 11.97 21.68 -33.11
C GLY A 170 12.46 23.11 -32.81
N LEU A 171 12.68 23.44 -31.54
CA LEU A 171 13.20 24.75 -31.13
C LEU A 171 14.61 25.01 -31.67
N ALA A 172 15.49 24.01 -31.62
CA ALA A 172 16.83 24.12 -32.19
C ALA A 172 16.79 24.35 -33.70
N GLY A 173 15.89 23.66 -34.42
CA GLY A 173 15.69 23.87 -35.86
C GLY A 173 15.28 25.29 -36.22
N VAL A 174 14.31 25.86 -35.49
CA VAL A 174 13.88 27.26 -35.68
C VAL A 174 15.03 28.22 -35.39
N ALA A 175 15.75 28.05 -34.28
CA ALA A 175 16.88 28.90 -33.92
C ALA A 175 18.01 28.86 -34.96
N ILE A 176 18.29 27.68 -35.54
CA ILE A 176 19.27 27.54 -36.61
C ILE A 176 18.81 28.25 -37.89
N GLN A 177 17.53 28.14 -38.25
CA GLN A 177 16.97 28.81 -39.42
C GLN A 177 17.04 30.34 -39.29
N ASP A 178 16.66 30.89 -38.13
CA ASP A 178 16.75 32.31 -37.83
C ASP A 178 18.20 32.80 -37.88
N TYR A 179 19.15 32.02 -37.33
CA TYR A 179 20.58 32.33 -37.38
C TYR A 179 21.09 32.38 -38.83
N LEU A 180 20.72 31.40 -39.66
CA LEU A 180 21.13 31.36 -41.07
C LEU A 180 20.58 32.54 -41.87
N GLN A 181 19.31 32.91 -41.69
CA GLN A 181 18.71 34.06 -42.37
C GLN A 181 19.33 35.41 -41.96
N THR A 182 19.79 35.52 -40.72
CA THR A 182 20.39 36.77 -40.21
C THR A 182 21.83 36.96 -40.72
N PHE A 183 22.61 35.89 -40.88
CA PHE A 183 24.02 35.97 -41.25
C PHE A 183 24.30 35.73 -42.74
N PHE A 184 23.39 35.09 -43.48
CA PHE A 184 23.50 34.85 -44.91
C PHE A 184 22.22 35.32 -45.63
N PRO A 185 22.01 36.65 -45.76
CA PRO A 185 20.90 37.20 -46.54
C PRO A 185 21.06 37.01 -48.06
#